data_AF-A0A3S1RHT8-F1
#
_entry.id   AF-A0A3S1RHT8-F1
#
_cell.length_a   1.000
_cell.length_b   1.000
_cell.length_c   1.000
_cell.angle_alpha   90.00
_cell.angle_beta   90.00
_cell.angle_gamma   90.00
#
_symmetry.space_group_name_H-M   'P 1'
#
loop_
_entity.id
_entity.type
_entity.pdbx_description
1 polymer ?
#
loop_
_entity_poly.entity_id
_entity_poly.type
_entity_poly.pdbx_seq_one_letter_code
_entity_poly.pdbx_strand_id
1 'polypeptide(L)'
;AGIDPRTGDRFVNQLFLGCTSGAGTPHEDCWLTYLSAGNGGMCFIDSVELDELYQPLIVHERRIVPDSEGAGRHVGAPSLRVEFGPVGCDVEVSYVSDGRANPPRGVRGGMTGGGADQFLRRLDGSLEQLDAATTVNVRDGERVISICTGGGGYGSPLERDPDRVRQDILDAWISA
;
A
#
# COMPACT_ATOMS: atom_id res chain seq x y z
N ALA A 1 14.59 10.77 -4.78
CA ALA A 1 15.49 11.72 -5.47
C ALA A 1 16.90 11.14 -5.46
N GLY A 2 17.74 11.50 -6.43
CA GLY A 2 19.10 10.95 -6.51
C GLY A 2 19.88 11.45 -7.73
N ILE A 3 20.94 10.73 -8.06
CA ILE A 3 21.72 10.91 -9.28
C ILE A 3 21.60 9.63 -10.10
N ASP A 4 21.18 9.73 -11.35
CA ASP A 4 21.04 8.59 -12.25
C ASP A 4 22.42 8.08 -12.68
N PRO A 5 22.82 6.83 -12.38
CA PRO A 5 24.13 6.31 -12.75
C PRO A 5 24.32 6.16 -14.27
N ARG A 6 23.23 6.14 -15.06
CA ARG A 6 23.27 5.98 -16.51
C ARG A 6 23.62 7.27 -17.24
N THR A 7 23.21 8.42 -16.69
CA THR A 7 23.41 9.73 -17.33
C THR A 7 24.27 10.69 -16.51
N GLY A 8 24.34 10.50 -15.19
CA GLY A 8 24.99 11.41 -14.25
C GLY A 8 24.10 12.59 -13.80
N ASP A 9 22.85 12.65 -14.27
CA ASP A 9 21.94 13.75 -13.96
C ASP A 9 21.22 13.57 -12.63
N ARG A 10 20.79 14.68 -12.03
CA ARG A 10 19.91 14.65 -10.85
C ARG A 10 18.48 14.33 -11.27
N PHE A 11 17.78 13.55 -10.45
CA PHE A 11 16.36 13.29 -10.61
C PHE A 11 15.59 13.45 -9.31
N VAL A 12 14.32 13.83 -9.45
CA VAL A 12 13.30 13.85 -8.40
C VAL A 12 12.03 13.30 -9.02
N ASN A 13 11.34 12.42 -8.30
CA ASN A 13 10.07 11.88 -8.74
C ASN A 13 9.15 11.63 -7.54
N GLN A 14 7.85 11.62 -7.81
CA GLN A 14 6.82 11.19 -6.89
C GLN A 14 6.21 9.89 -7.40
N LEU A 15 6.30 8.84 -6.59
CA LEU A 15 5.85 7.51 -6.95
C LEU A 15 4.51 7.17 -6.29
N PHE A 16 3.59 6.63 -7.08
CA PHE A 16 2.31 6.05 -6.67
C PHE A 16 2.24 4.58 -7.08
N LEU A 17 3.15 3.78 -6.52
CA LEU A 17 3.25 2.34 -6.80
C LEU A 17 2.04 1.52 -6.31
N GLY A 18 1.23 2.09 -5.42
CA GLY A 18 -0.07 1.54 -5.05
C GLY A 18 -0.56 2.03 -3.69
N CYS A 19 -1.86 2.24 -3.58
CA CYS A 19 -2.58 2.48 -2.33
C CYS A 19 -4.04 2.12 -2.57
N THR A 20 -4.70 1.45 -1.63
CA THR A 20 -6.08 0.98 -1.81
C THR A 20 -7.08 1.88 -1.12
N SER A 21 -7.06 1.88 0.23
CA SER A 21 -7.78 2.76 1.16
C SER A 21 -9.31 2.92 0.99
N GLY A 22 -9.94 2.18 0.06
CA GLY A 22 -11.37 2.32 -0.21
C GLY A 22 -12.22 1.79 0.94
N ALA A 23 -13.17 2.57 1.44
CA ALA A 23 -14.08 2.10 2.50
C ALA A 23 -15.25 1.28 1.93
N GLY A 24 -15.79 0.37 2.73
CA GLY A 24 -17.08 -0.25 2.45
C GLY A 24 -18.20 0.81 2.54
N THR A 25 -19.18 0.72 1.65
CA THR A 25 -20.27 1.71 1.58
C THR A 25 -21.59 1.10 2.08
N PRO A 26 -22.68 1.89 2.23
CA PRO A 26 -23.99 1.33 2.55
C PRO A 26 -24.55 0.36 1.52
N HIS A 27 -24.01 0.35 0.29
CA HIS A 27 -24.61 -0.34 -0.85
C HIS A 27 -23.68 -1.36 -1.51
N GLU A 28 -22.36 -1.13 -1.45
CA GLU A 28 -21.36 -1.93 -2.16
C GLU A 28 -20.04 -2.02 -1.38
N ASP A 29 -19.22 -3.01 -1.75
CA ASP A 29 -17.85 -3.16 -1.25
C ASP A 29 -16.97 -1.99 -1.70
N CYS A 30 -15.78 -1.90 -1.14
CA CYS A 30 -14.81 -0.88 -1.47
C CYS A 30 -14.50 -0.77 -2.97
N TRP A 31 -14.10 0.44 -3.38
CA TRP A 31 -13.34 0.62 -4.60
C TRP A 31 -11.85 0.40 -4.29
N LEU A 32 -11.29 -0.70 -4.81
CA LEU A 32 -9.91 -1.12 -4.53
C LEU A 32 -8.85 -0.06 -4.91
N THR A 33 -9.04 0.68 -6.01
CA THR A 33 -8.09 1.69 -6.49
C THR A 33 -8.50 3.11 -6.15
N TYR A 34 -9.23 3.29 -5.04
CA TYR A 34 -9.64 4.61 -4.55
C TYR A 34 -8.45 5.51 -4.17
N LEU A 35 -7.32 4.91 -3.76
CA LEU A 35 -6.06 5.50 -3.30
C LEU A 35 -6.16 6.34 -2.03
N SER A 36 -6.97 7.39 -2.02
CA SER A 36 -7.21 8.21 -0.84
C SER A 36 -8.47 9.05 -0.98
N ALA A 37 -9.08 9.41 0.16
CA ALA A 37 -10.24 10.29 0.18
C ALA A 37 -9.95 11.69 -0.37
N GLY A 38 -8.70 12.16 -0.26
CA GLY A 38 -8.30 13.46 -0.79
C GLY A 38 -8.34 13.53 -2.32
N ASN A 39 -8.04 12.41 -2.99
CA ASN A 39 -7.98 12.35 -4.45
C ASN A 39 -9.25 11.77 -5.07
N GLY A 40 -10.10 11.08 -4.28
CA GLY A 40 -11.39 10.57 -4.73
C GLY A 40 -11.32 9.60 -5.91
N GLY A 41 -10.25 8.79 -6.01
CA GLY A 41 -10.02 7.89 -7.14
C GLY A 41 -9.53 8.56 -8.43
N MET A 42 -9.18 9.85 -8.40
CA MET A 42 -8.63 10.57 -9.56
C MET A 42 -7.13 10.39 -9.75
N CYS A 43 -6.43 9.81 -8.77
CA CYS A 43 -5.03 9.46 -8.91
C CYS A 43 -4.90 8.15 -9.68
N PHE A 44 -3.89 8.07 -10.52
CA PHE A 44 -3.52 6.84 -11.21
C PHE A 44 -2.45 6.11 -10.40
N ILE A 45 -2.46 4.79 -10.50
CA ILE A 45 -1.36 3.94 -10.02
C ILE A 45 -0.32 3.91 -11.13
N ASP A 46 0.94 4.11 -10.76
CA ASP A 46 2.02 4.18 -11.72
C ASP A 46 2.27 2.82 -12.41
N SER A 47 2.77 2.90 -13.64
CA SER A 47 3.27 1.73 -14.36
C SER A 47 4.67 1.42 -13.85
N VAL A 48 4.81 0.23 -13.25
CA VAL A 48 6.10 -0.28 -12.77
C VAL A 48 7.16 -0.21 -13.88
N GLU A 49 6.82 -0.61 -15.10
CA GLU A 49 7.78 -0.59 -16.21
C GLU A 49 8.25 0.82 -16.57
N LEU A 50 7.38 1.83 -16.45
CA LEU A 50 7.76 3.21 -16.71
C LEU A 50 8.64 3.75 -15.58
N ASP A 51 8.32 3.44 -14.33
CA ASP A 51 9.12 3.89 -13.17
C ASP A 51 10.54 3.32 -13.24
N GLU A 52 10.68 2.02 -13.53
CA GLU A 52 11.97 1.35 -13.69
C GLU A 52 12.73 1.81 -14.95
N LEU A 53 12.01 2.23 -16.00
CA LEU A 53 12.64 2.79 -17.19
C LEU A 53 13.21 4.19 -16.91
N TYR A 54 12.42 5.06 -16.26
CA TYR A 54 12.79 6.46 -16.05
C TYR A 54 13.76 6.68 -14.91
N GLN A 55 13.77 5.82 -13.88
CA GLN A 55 14.62 5.97 -12.70
C GLN A 55 15.42 4.71 -12.39
N PRO A 56 16.58 4.85 -11.74
CA PRO A 56 17.41 3.73 -11.32
C PRO A 56 16.83 3.04 -10.08
N LEU A 57 15.62 2.50 -10.20
CA LEU A 57 14.93 1.73 -9.16
C LEU A 57 14.33 0.46 -9.75
N ILE A 58 14.05 -0.51 -8.88
CA ILE A 58 13.31 -1.73 -9.20
C ILE A 58 12.20 -1.93 -8.17
N VAL A 59 11.02 -2.31 -8.65
CA VAL A 59 9.88 -2.70 -7.83
C VAL A 59 9.90 -4.23 -7.71
N HIS A 60 10.26 -4.71 -6.52
CA HIS A 60 10.37 -6.13 -6.22
C HIS A 60 9.03 -6.79 -5.92
N GLU A 61 8.09 -6.03 -5.36
CA GLU A 61 6.79 -6.54 -4.97
C GLU A 61 5.74 -5.44 -5.08
N ARG A 62 4.56 -5.81 -5.60
CA ARG A 62 3.32 -5.07 -5.45
C ARG A 62 2.20 -6.07 -5.27
N ARG A 63 1.68 -6.20 -4.04
CA ARG A 63 0.67 -7.20 -3.72
C ARG A 63 -0.38 -6.71 -2.73
N ILE A 64 -1.56 -7.31 -2.81
CA ILE A 64 -2.55 -7.22 -1.73
C ILE A 64 -2.02 -7.94 -0.49
N VAL A 65 -2.29 -7.39 0.70
CA VAL A 65 -2.05 -8.05 1.97
C VAL A 65 -3.33 -8.77 2.38
N PRO A 66 -3.34 -10.11 2.41
CA PRO A 66 -4.52 -10.86 2.83
C PRO A 66 -4.94 -10.52 4.28
N ASP A 67 -6.22 -10.70 4.59
CA ASP A 67 -6.80 -10.55 5.94
C ASP A 67 -6.63 -9.14 6.55
N SER A 68 -6.53 -8.12 5.68
CA SER A 68 -6.29 -6.73 6.09
C SER A 68 -7.42 -5.79 5.70
N GLU A 69 -8.48 -6.33 5.11
CA GLU A 69 -9.71 -5.61 4.85
C GLU A 69 -10.50 -5.34 6.13
N GLY A 70 -11.21 -4.22 6.18
CA GLY A 70 -12.22 -4.01 7.20
C GLY A 70 -13.43 -4.88 6.89
N ALA A 71 -13.58 -6.00 7.61
CA ALA A 71 -14.72 -6.89 7.44
C ALA A 71 -16.05 -6.16 7.73
N GLY A 72 -17.08 -6.47 6.95
CA GLY A 72 -18.42 -5.91 7.12
C GLY A 72 -19.41 -6.58 6.19
N ARG A 73 -20.69 -6.20 6.27
CA ARG A 73 -21.68 -6.53 5.24
C ARG A 73 -21.14 -6.16 3.86
N HIS A 74 -20.54 -4.96 3.79
CA HIS A 74 -19.66 -4.54 2.71
C HIS A 74 -18.25 -4.32 3.23
N VAL A 75 -17.26 -4.92 2.55
CA VAL A 75 -15.86 -4.89 2.99
C VAL A 75 -15.18 -3.59 2.60
N GLY A 76 -14.28 -3.12 3.46
CA GLY A 76 -13.27 -2.16 3.07
C GLY A 76 -12.21 -2.80 2.17
N ALA A 77 -11.33 -2.00 1.59
CA ALA A 77 -10.24 -2.53 0.78
C ALA A 77 -9.20 -3.20 1.67
N PRO A 78 -8.56 -4.28 1.22
CA PRO A 78 -7.38 -4.80 1.88
C PRO A 78 -6.21 -3.81 1.72
N SER A 79 -5.27 -3.81 2.66
CA SER A 79 -3.97 -3.15 2.53
C SER A 79 -3.21 -3.65 1.31
N LEU A 80 -2.31 -2.82 0.78
CA LEU A 80 -1.41 -3.17 -0.30
C LEU A 80 0.04 -2.93 0.15
N ARG A 81 0.90 -3.88 -0.18
CA ARG A 81 2.33 -3.89 0.11
C ARG A 81 3.10 -3.66 -1.18
N VAL A 82 4.02 -2.70 -1.13
CA VAL A 82 5.02 -2.44 -2.17
C VAL A 82 6.41 -2.58 -1.57
N GLU A 83 7.32 -3.25 -2.28
CA GLU A 83 8.74 -3.29 -1.96
C GLU A 83 9.53 -2.80 -3.17
N PHE A 84 10.35 -1.76 -3.01
CA PHE A 84 11.17 -1.20 -4.08
C PHE A 84 12.51 -0.67 -3.55
N GLY A 85 13.52 -0.58 -4.40
CA GLY A 85 14.84 -0.09 -4.01
C GLY A 85 15.63 0.43 -5.22
N PRO A 86 16.70 1.20 -5.00
CA PRO A 86 17.54 1.68 -6.07
C PRO A 86 18.43 0.59 -6.65
N VAL A 87 18.94 0.81 -7.87
CA VAL A 87 19.90 -0.07 -8.54
C VAL A 87 21.07 0.73 -9.08
N GLY A 88 22.28 0.38 -8.64
CA GLY A 88 23.53 1.00 -9.09
C GLY A 88 23.74 2.42 -8.58
N CYS A 89 22.95 2.87 -7.60
CA CYS A 89 23.09 4.15 -6.93
C CYS A 89 22.40 4.16 -5.55
N ASP A 90 22.69 5.20 -4.76
CA ASP A 90 21.92 5.51 -3.55
C ASP A 90 20.83 6.53 -3.89
N VAL A 91 19.67 6.41 -3.22
CA VAL A 91 18.55 7.34 -3.39
C VAL A 91 17.99 7.80 -2.07
N GLU A 92 17.47 9.02 -2.06
CA GLU A 92 16.72 9.57 -0.94
C GLU A 92 15.22 9.38 -1.19
N VAL A 93 14.52 8.78 -0.23
CA VAL A 93 13.07 8.55 -0.25
C VAL A 93 12.42 9.30 0.90
N SER A 94 11.56 10.26 0.58
CA SER A 94 10.73 10.98 1.54
C SER A 94 9.29 10.56 1.39
N TYR A 95 8.60 10.32 2.51
CA TYR A 95 7.19 9.95 2.50
C TYR A 95 6.46 10.43 3.75
N VAL A 96 5.14 10.42 3.66
CA VAL A 96 4.21 10.58 4.79
C VAL A 96 3.20 9.45 4.71
N SER A 97 3.08 8.70 5.80
CA SER A 97 2.17 7.57 5.95
C SER A 97 1.58 7.58 7.35
N ASP A 98 0.32 8.01 7.45
CA ASP A 98 -0.48 7.92 8.67
C ASP A 98 -1.34 6.64 8.67
N GLY A 99 -1.99 6.34 9.79
CA GLY A 99 -2.92 5.23 9.93
C GLY A 99 -2.32 3.98 10.59
N ARG A 100 -1.08 4.05 11.06
CA ARG A 100 -0.50 3.00 11.93
C ARG A 100 -1.15 2.99 13.31
N ALA A 101 -1.16 4.15 13.98
CA ALA A 101 -1.70 4.29 15.33
C ALA A 101 -3.24 4.35 15.32
N ASN A 102 -3.82 4.93 14.27
CA ASN A 102 -5.26 5.09 14.10
C ASN A 102 -5.69 4.48 12.75
N PRO A 103 -5.77 3.14 12.65
CA PRO A 103 -6.21 2.47 11.43
C PRO A 103 -7.66 2.84 11.04
N PRO A 104 -8.04 2.64 9.77
CA PRO A 104 -9.35 3.01 9.25
C PRO A 104 -10.45 2.22 9.96
N ARG A 105 -11.29 2.93 10.70
CA ARG A 105 -12.37 2.34 11.50
C ARG A 105 -13.54 1.93 10.63
N GLY A 106 -14.09 0.74 10.90
CA GLY A 106 -15.37 0.35 10.36
C GLY A 106 -16.53 1.15 10.96
N VAL A 107 -17.68 1.11 10.28
CA VAL A 107 -18.89 1.86 10.65
C VAL A 107 -20.11 0.95 10.71
N ARG A 108 -21.07 1.31 11.57
CA ARG A 108 -22.36 0.61 11.71
C ARG A 108 -22.23 -0.91 11.95
N GLY A 109 -21.23 -1.31 12.72
CA GLY A 109 -20.93 -2.72 13.03
C GLY A 109 -19.85 -3.35 12.16
N GLY A 110 -19.32 -2.63 11.17
CA GLY A 110 -18.13 -3.05 10.43
C GLY A 110 -16.85 -2.97 11.25
N MET A 111 -15.87 -3.77 10.87
CA MET A 111 -14.57 -3.91 11.52
C MET A 111 -13.54 -2.92 10.93
N THR A 112 -12.50 -2.66 11.73
CA THR A 112 -11.35 -1.86 11.34
C THR A 112 -10.52 -2.59 10.28
N GLY A 113 -10.07 -1.88 9.26
CA GLY A 113 -9.10 -2.42 8.29
C GLY A 113 -7.65 -2.35 8.78
N GLY A 114 -6.73 -2.87 7.98
CA GLY A 114 -5.30 -2.87 8.25
C GLY A 114 -4.72 -1.47 8.41
N GLY A 115 -3.76 -1.34 9.33
CA GLY A 115 -2.96 -0.12 9.49
C GLY A 115 -1.87 0.01 8.42
N ALA A 116 -1.25 1.18 8.36
CA ALA A 116 -0.08 1.40 7.53
C ALA A 116 1.21 1.07 8.30
N ASP A 117 2.24 0.61 7.59
CA ASP A 117 3.56 0.34 8.16
C ASP A 117 4.66 0.46 7.09
N GLN A 118 5.81 1.02 7.50
CA GLN A 118 6.95 1.27 6.61
C GLN A 118 8.22 0.68 7.20
N PHE A 119 8.99 0.02 6.33
CA PHE A 119 10.24 -0.61 6.72
C PHE A 119 11.35 -0.33 5.72
N LEU A 120 12.58 -0.33 6.20
CA LEU A 120 13.78 -0.42 5.38
C LEU A 120 14.36 -1.83 5.52
N ARG A 121 14.36 -2.59 4.43
CA ARG A 121 15.07 -3.85 4.32
C ARG A 121 16.54 -3.55 4.08
N ARG A 122 17.37 -3.90 5.05
CA ARG A 122 18.83 -3.77 5.01
C ARG A 122 19.46 -4.87 4.13
N LEU A 123 20.72 -4.70 3.77
CA LEU A 123 21.49 -5.65 2.95
C LEU A 123 21.64 -7.03 3.60
N ASP A 124 21.61 -7.10 4.93
CA ASP A 124 21.62 -8.36 5.68
C ASP A 124 20.25 -9.05 5.76
N GLY A 125 19.22 -8.44 5.13
CA GLY A 125 17.85 -8.91 5.10
C GLY A 125 17.00 -8.47 6.30
N SER A 126 17.59 -7.83 7.31
CA SER A 126 16.86 -7.32 8.47
C SER A 126 15.87 -6.23 8.08
N LEU A 127 14.76 -6.15 8.82
CA LEU A 127 13.73 -5.13 8.64
C LEU A 127 13.84 -4.10 9.76
N GLU A 128 14.18 -2.87 9.37
CA GLU A 128 14.14 -1.72 10.24
C GLU A 128 12.79 -1.02 10.10
N GLN A 129 12.08 -0.86 11.20
CA GLN A 129 10.85 -0.09 11.22
C GLN A 129 11.17 1.40 11.07
N LEU A 130 10.48 2.06 10.15
CA LEU A 130 10.61 3.49 9.92
C LEU A 130 9.44 4.27 10.56
N ASP A 131 9.68 5.55 10.80
CA ASP A 131 8.65 6.48 11.28
C ASP A 131 7.57 6.75 10.22
N ALA A 132 6.41 7.20 10.68
CA ALA A 132 5.25 7.53 9.83
C ALA A 132 5.56 8.62 8.80
N ALA A 133 6.42 9.59 9.13
CA ALA A 133 6.82 10.66 8.22
C ALA A 133 8.32 10.91 8.38
N THR A 134 9.09 10.58 7.35
CA THR A 134 10.54 10.69 7.41
C THR A 134 11.15 10.76 6.01
N THR A 135 12.45 11.03 5.97
CA THR A 135 13.30 10.95 4.79
C THR A 135 14.42 9.96 5.08
N VAL A 136 14.53 8.94 4.24
CA VAL A 136 15.50 7.86 4.40
C VAL A 136 16.42 7.81 3.20
N ASN A 137 17.72 7.60 3.46
CA ASN A 137 18.68 7.25 2.43
C ASN A 137 18.67 5.73 2.26
N VAL A 138 18.34 5.28 1.06
CA VAL A 138 18.27 3.88 0.66
C VAL A 138 19.50 3.62 -0.19
N ARG A 139 20.36 2.73 0.28
CA ARG A 139 21.58 2.35 -0.45
C ARG A 139 21.28 1.39 -1.58
N ASP A 140 22.18 1.31 -2.55
CA ASP A 140 22.13 0.27 -3.57
C ASP A 140 21.97 -1.13 -2.93
N GLY A 141 20.94 -1.86 -3.36
CA GLY A 141 20.56 -3.17 -2.82
C GLY A 141 19.69 -3.17 -1.56
N GLU A 142 19.54 -2.05 -0.84
CA GLU A 142 18.52 -1.90 0.20
C GLU A 142 17.14 -1.63 -0.42
N ARG A 143 16.07 -1.84 0.35
CA ARG A 143 14.70 -1.69 -0.16
C ARG A 143 13.77 -1.04 0.85
N VAL A 144 12.93 -0.15 0.37
CA VAL A 144 11.79 0.37 1.14
C VAL A 144 10.61 -0.56 0.95
N ILE A 145 9.97 -0.92 2.05
CA ILE A 145 8.70 -1.61 2.09
C ILE A 145 7.66 -0.62 2.59
N SER A 146 6.61 -0.41 1.81
CA SER A 146 5.45 0.39 2.18
C SER A 146 4.22 -0.49 2.22
N ILE A 147 3.51 -0.47 3.35
CA ILE A 147 2.20 -1.07 3.52
C ILE A 147 1.21 0.07 3.73
N CYS A 148 0.27 0.24 2.80
CA CYS A 148 -0.79 1.23 2.97
C CYS A 148 -1.87 0.73 3.92
N THR A 149 -2.68 1.65 4.44
CA THR A 149 -3.91 1.25 5.15
C THR A 149 -4.87 0.51 4.22
N GLY A 150 -5.68 -0.38 4.81
CA GLY A 150 -6.87 -0.90 4.17
C GLY A 150 -8.01 0.12 4.20
N GLY A 151 -9.24 -0.36 4.14
CA GLY A 151 -10.45 0.41 4.37
C GLY A 151 -11.28 -0.16 5.51
N GLY A 152 -12.05 0.68 6.18
CA GLY A 152 -13.02 0.23 7.18
C GLY A 152 -14.23 -0.45 6.53
N GLY A 153 -14.74 -1.49 7.20
CA GLY A 153 -15.95 -2.20 6.77
C GLY A 153 -17.24 -1.45 7.11
N TYR A 154 -18.32 -1.80 6.42
CA TYR A 154 -19.66 -1.26 6.67
C TYR A 154 -20.64 -2.37 7.05
N GLY A 155 -21.38 -2.19 8.15
CA GLY A 155 -22.40 -3.15 8.59
C GLY A 155 -21.79 -4.40 9.25
N SER A 156 -22.62 -5.24 9.86
CA SER A 156 -22.13 -6.44 10.54
C SER A 156 -21.55 -7.44 9.52
N PRO A 157 -20.33 -7.98 9.73
CA PRO A 157 -19.77 -9.04 8.89
C PRO A 157 -20.68 -10.28 8.78
N LEU A 158 -21.50 -10.54 9.82
CA LEU A 158 -22.46 -11.66 9.84
C LEU A 158 -23.61 -11.49 8.83
N GLU A 159 -23.77 -10.30 8.26
CA GLU A 159 -24.77 -10.01 7.24
C GLU A 159 -24.17 -10.07 5.82
N ARG A 160 -22.86 -10.33 5.68
CA ARG A 160 -22.21 -10.48 4.38
C ARG A 160 -22.75 -11.74 3.69
N ASP A 161 -23.03 -11.61 2.41
CA ASP A 161 -23.45 -12.73 1.56
C ASP A 161 -22.38 -13.84 1.57
N PRO A 162 -22.70 -15.08 1.98
CA PRO A 162 -21.75 -16.19 1.99
C PRO A 162 -21.08 -16.45 0.63
N ASP A 163 -21.76 -16.19 -0.49
CA ASP A 163 -21.16 -16.38 -1.81
C ASP A 163 -20.06 -15.35 -2.09
N ARG A 164 -20.19 -14.13 -1.55
CA ARG A 164 -19.14 -13.11 -1.62
C ARG A 164 -17.95 -13.46 -0.72
N VAL A 165 -18.20 -13.98 0.48
CA VAL A 165 -17.12 -14.49 1.35
C VAL A 165 -16.34 -15.60 0.65
N ARG A 166 -17.05 -16.54 0.00
CA ARG A 166 -16.41 -17.59 -0.80
C ARG A 166 -15.55 -17.00 -1.92
N GLN A 167 -16.03 -15.96 -2.58
CA GLN A 167 -15.26 -15.29 -3.64
C GLN A 167 -14.01 -14.60 -3.06
N ASP A 168 -14.11 -13.91 -1.92
CA ASP A 168 -12.99 -13.26 -1.25
C ASP A 168 -11.87 -14.28 -0.90
N ILE A 169 -12.23 -15.51 -0.50
CA ILE A 169 -11.28 -16.61 -0.27
C ILE A 169 -10.63 -17.07 -1.59
N LEU A 170 -11.41 -17.24 -2.65
CA LEU A 170 -10.91 -17.68 -3.96
C LEU A 170 -9.96 -16.65 -4.59
N ASP A 171 -10.22 -15.36 -4.36
CA ASP A 171 -9.38 -14.26 -4.81
C ASP A 171 -8.17 -14.01 -3.88
N ALA A 172 -8.04 -14.80 -2.81
CA ALA A 172 -7.00 -14.71 -1.79
C ALA A 172 -6.93 -13.34 -1.10
N TRP A 173 -8.07 -12.66 -0.99
CA TRP A 173 -8.20 -11.44 -0.18
C TRP A 173 -8.27 -11.80 1.29
N ILE A 174 -8.92 -12.91 1.61
CA ILE A 174 -9.00 -13.47 2.96
C ILE A 174 -8.59 -14.93 2.97
N SER A 175 -8.14 -15.39 4.13
CA SER A 175 -7.85 -16.79 4.44
C SER A 175 -9.14 -17.60 4.72
N ALA A 176 -9.03 -18.93 4.62
CA ALA A 176 -10.14 -19.88 4.82
C ALA A 176 -10.33 -20.31 6.28
#